data_AF-A0A957NHR4-F1
#
_entry.id   AF-A0A957NHR4-F1
#
_cell.length_a   1.000
_cell.length_b   1.000
_cell.length_c   1.000
_cell.angle_alpha   90.00
_cell.angle_beta   90.00
_cell.angle_gamma   90.00
#
_symmetry.space_group_name_H-M   'P 1'
#
loop_
_entity.id
_entity.type
_entity.pdbx_description
1 polymer ?
#
loop_
_entity_poly.entity_id
_entity_poly.type
_entity_poly.pdbx_seq_one_letter_code
_entity_poly.pdbx_strand_id
1 'polypeptide(L)'
;MRIIAIMNQKGGVGKTTSSVNMAAGLAMQGKKVCLIDLDPQGHASLHLGIEPFGNVPTAYDVFSGFKTLAETRQLVAKNLWV
;
A
#
# COMPACT_ATOMS: atom_id res chain seq x y z
N MET A 1 -3.79 16.94 -1.64
CA MET A 1 -3.42 15.54 -1.33
C MET A 1 -2.66 15.55 -0.01
N ARG A 2 -2.95 14.62 0.93
CA ARG A 2 -2.18 14.48 2.18
C ARG A 2 -1.35 13.20 2.08
N ILE A 3 -0.08 13.26 2.49
CA ILE A 3 0.84 12.12 2.47
C ILE A 3 1.26 11.85 3.92
N ILE A 4 1.18 10.59 4.34
CA ILE A 4 1.52 10.14 5.69
C ILE A 4 2.49 8.98 5.56
N ALA A 5 3.71 9.14 6.09
CA ALA A 5 4.72 8.10 6.09
C ALA A 5 4.83 7.48 7.49
N ILE A 6 4.67 6.16 7.58
CA ILE A 6 4.86 5.40 8.83
C ILE A 6 6.25 4.75 8.78
N MET A 7 7.21 5.32 9.51
CA MET A 7 8.62 4.94 9.43
C MET A 7 9.21 4.66 10.82
N ASN A 8 10.01 3.60 10.92
CA ASN A 8 10.79 3.25 12.11
C ASN A 8 11.87 2.24 11.71
N GLN A 9 13.12 2.46 12.12
CA GLN A 9 14.25 1.58 11.82
C GLN A 9 14.11 0.16 12.42
N LYS A 10 13.37 0.01 13.52
CA LYS A 10 13.23 -1.26 14.23
C LYS A 10 12.18 -2.14 13.56
N GLY A 11 12.51 -3.41 13.35
CA GLY A 11 11.56 -4.44 12.92
C GLY A 11 10.52 -4.77 14.00
N GLY A 12 9.33 -5.22 13.60
CA GLY A 12 8.32 -5.72 14.54
C GLY A 12 7.64 -4.68 15.44
N VAL A 13 7.74 -3.38 15.11
CA VAL A 13 7.14 -2.28 15.90
C VAL A 13 5.74 -1.85 15.43
N GLY A 14 5.10 -2.66 14.58
CA GLY A 14 3.72 -2.39 14.14
C GLY A 14 3.56 -1.44 12.95
N LYS A 15 4.63 -1.07 12.22
CA LYS A 15 4.55 -0.16 11.06
C LYS A 15 3.48 -0.59 10.05
N THR A 16 3.58 -1.82 9.55
CA THR A 16 2.64 -2.40 8.57
C THR A 16 1.22 -2.43 9.13
N THR A 17 1.05 -2.92 10.36
CA THR A 17 -0.25 -2.99 11.04
C THR A 17 -0.89 -1.61 11.15
N SER A 18 -0.13 -0.59 11.56
CA SER A 18 -0.61 0.79 11.65
C SER A 18 -0.96 1.36 10.28
N SER A 19 -0.11 1.18 9.26
CA SER A 19 -0.35 1.67 7.90
C SER A 19 -1.63 1.09 7.30
N VAL A 20 -1.81 -0.23 7.38
CA VAL A 20 -2.98 -0.92 6.82
C VAL A 20 -4.27 -0.51 7.53
N ASN A 21 -4.28 -0.53 8.88
CA ASN A 21 -5.48 -0.18 9.64
C ASN A 21 -5.83 1.31 9.53
N MET A 22 -4.83 2.19 9.48
CA MET A 22 -5.07 3.61 9.25
C MET A 22 -5.66 3.86 7.87
N ALA A 23 -5.14 3.18 6.84
CA ALA A 23 -5.67 3.29 5.48
C ALA A 23 -7.13 2.79 5.39
N ALA A 24 -7.41 1.62 5.97
CA ALA A 24 -8.76 1.05 6.04
C ALA A 24 -9.73 1.97 6.80
N GLY A 25 -9.34 2.46 7.98
CA GLY A 25 -10.17 3.37 8.79
C GLY A 25 -10.50 4.68 8.07
N LEU A 26 -9.51 5.28 7.39
CA LEU A 26 -9.73 6.48 6.58
C LEU A 26 -10.66 6.21 5.39
N ALA A 27 -10.51 5.07 4.72
CA ALA A 27 -11.38 4.67 3.61
C ALA A 27 -12.83 4.44 4.07
N MET A 28 -13.03 3.81 5.24
CA MET A 28 -14.35 3.64 5.87
C MET A 28 -15.02 4.97 6.24
N GLN A 29 -14.23 6.00 6.55
CA GLN A 29 -14.70 7.38 6.75
C GLN A 29 -14.95 8.14 5.42
N GLY A 30 -14.95 7.45 4.29
CA GLY A 30 -15.25 8.01 2.97
C GLY A 30 -14.09 8.76 2.32
N LYS A 31 -12.87 8.68 2.85
CA LYS A 31 -11.69 9.28 2.22
C LYS A 31 -11.16 8.38 1.12
N LYS A 32 -10.68 8.97 0.02
CA LYS A 32 -9.92 8.24 -1.01
C LYS A 32 -8.50 8.05 -0.52
N VAL A 33 -8.08 6.80 -0.35
CA VAL A 33 -6.79 6.43 0.25
C VAL A 33 -6.03 5.53 -0.70
N CYS A 34 -4.76 5.83 -0.94
CA CYS A 34 -3.82 4.92 -1.60
C CYS A 34 -2.77 4.55 -0.55
N LEU A 35 -2.77 3.29 -0.12
CA LEU A 35 -1.66 2.75 0.65
C LEU A 35 -0.52 2.45 -0.33
N ILE A 36 0.72 2.71 0.07
CA ILE A 36 1.90 2.38 -0.75
C ILE A 36 2.78 1.48 0.10
N ASP A 37 2.97 0.24 -0.34
CA ASP A 37 3.89 -0.69 0.30
C ASP A 37 5.30 -0.51 -0.26
N LEU A 38 6.21 -0.03 0.58
CA LEU A 38 7.61 0.19 0.24
C LEU A 38 8.55 -0.76 0.99
N ASP A 39 7.99 -1.71 1.74
CA ASP A 39 8.78 -2.78 2.34
C ASP A 39 8.94 -3.90 1.31
N PRO A 40 10.17 -4.32 0.93
CA PRO A 40 10.38 -5.42 -0.01
C PRO A 40 9.69 -6.73 0.39
N GLN A 41 9.30 -6.90 1.67
CA GLN A 41 8.54 -8.07 2.12
C GLN A 41 7.06 -8.04 1.69
N GLY A 42 6.52 -6.90 1.27
CA GLY A 42 5.16 -6.80 0.74
C GLY A 42 4.05 -7.11 1.75
N HIS A 43 4.32 -7.03 3.05
CA HIS A 43 3.38 -7.44 4.10
C HIS A 43 2.11 -6.59 4.13
N ALA A 44 2.15 -5.33 3.71
CA ALA A 44 0.94 -4.48 3.70
C ALA A 44 0.00 -4.93 2.59
N SER A 45 0.55 -5.18 1.40
CA SER A 45 -0.16 -5.72 0.24
C SER A 45 -0.81 -7.07 0.55
N LEU A 46 -0.06 -7.99 1.18
CA LEU A 46 -0.58 -9.31 1.61
C LEU A 46 -1.76 -9.17 2.59
N HIS A 47 -1.68 -8.26 3.55
CA HIS A 47 -2.76 -8.04 4.53
C HIS A 47 -4.06 -7.53 3.88
N LEU A 48 -3.96 -6.95 2.68
CA LEU A 48 -5.07 -6.48 1.87
C LEU A 48 -5.46 -7.46 0.76
N GLY A 49 -4.92 -8.67 0.76
CA GLY A 49 -5.25 -9.74 -0.18
C GLY A 49 -4.57 -9.64 -1.55
N ILE A 50 -3.54 -8.78 -1.69
CA ILE A 50 -2.71 -8.76 -2.88
C ILE A 50 -1.56 -9.76 -2.70
N GLU A 51 -1.62 -10.86 -3.44
CA GLU A 51 -0.55 -11.85 -3.46
C GLU A 51 0.56 -11.48 -4.44
N PRO A 52 1.85 -11.58 -4.07
CA PRO A 52 2.99 -11.18 -4.90
C PRO A 52 3.37 -12.23 -5.97
N PHE A 53 2.43 -13.09 -6.40
CA PHE A 53 2.70 -14.13 -7.39
C PHE A 53 2.41 -13.64 -8.81
N GLY A 54 3.28 -13.98 -9.77
CA GLY A 54 3.11 -13.63 -11.19
C GLY A 54 3.57 -12.20 -11.53
N ASN A 55 2.93 -11.59 -12.54
CA ASN A 55 3.29 -10.26 -13.07
C ASN A 55 2.51 -9.11 -12.39
N VAL A 56 2.26 -9.22 -11.08
CA VAL A 56 1.58 -8.16 -10.32
C VAL A 56 2.47 -6.92 -10.30
N PRO A 57 1.97 -5.75 -10.76
CA PRO A 57 2.76 -4.52 -10.72
C PRO A 57 3.10 -4.12 -9.28
N THR A 58 4.29 -3.59 -9.07
CA THR A 58 4.78 -3.19 -7.75
C THR A 58 5.26 -1.74 -7.76
N ALA A 59 5.59 -1.21 -6.58
CA ALA A 59 6.24 0.09 -6.47
C ALA A 59 7.57 0.16 -7.25
N TYR A 60 8.25 -0.98 -7.46
CA TYR A 60 9.45 -1.05 -8.27
C TYR A 60 9.18 -0.64 -9.73
N ASP A 61 8.09 -1.11 -10.34
CA ASP A 61 7.75 -0.73 -11.73
C ASP A 61 7.53 0.77 -11.89
N VAL A 62 7.01 1.42 -10.84
CA VAL A 62 6.83 2.87 -10.79
C VAL A 62 8.17 3.59 -10.68
N PHE A 63 9.04 3.16 -9.77
CA PHE A 63 10.35 3.81 -9.59
C PHE A 63 11.30 3.56 -10.77
N SER A 64 11.20 2.42 -11.44
CA SER A 64 11.95 2.10 -12.65
C SER A 64 11.39 2.76 -13.91
N GLY A 65 10.22 3.41 -13.83
CA GLY A 65 9.57 4.07 -14.96
C GLY A 65 8.93 3.13 -15.97
N PHE A 66 8.73 1.84 -15.63
CA PHE A 66 8.06 0.87 -16.49
C PHE A 66 6.54 1.06 -16.52
N LYS A 67 5.96 1.52 -15.39
CA LYS A 67 4.52 1.76 -15.24
C LYS A 67 4.27 3.02 -14.42
N THR A 68 3.14 3.66 -14.62
CA THR A 68 2.67 4.77 -13.79
C THR A 68 2.01 4.27 -12.50
N LEU A 69 1.91 5.13 -11.49
CA LEU A 69 1.15 4.80 -10.26
C LEU A 69 -0.32 4.46 -10.56
N ALA A 70 -0.90 5.06 -11.62
CA ALA A 70 -2.27 4.80 -12.01
C ALA A 70 -2.46 3.38 -12.60
N GLU A 71 -1.45 2.83 -13.27
CA GLU A 71 -1.44 1.49 -13.84
C GLU A 71 -1.07 0.40 -12.84
N THR A 72 -0.46 0.76 -11.71
CA THR A 72 0.01 -0.19 -10.70
C THR A 72 -0.94 -0.36 -9.52
N ARG A 73 -1.64 0.70 -9.11
CA ARG A 73 -2.55 0.67 -7.96
C ARG A 73 -3.77 -0.22 -8.21
N GLN A 74 -4.17 -0.97 -7.20
CA GLN A 74 -5.30 -1.89 -7.25
C GLN A 74 -6.35 -1.51 -6.21
N LEU A 75 -7.63 -1.55 -6.60
CA LEU A 75 -8.73 -1.29 -5.67
C LEU A 75 -8.98 -2.54 -4.82
N VAL A 76 -8.75 -2.46 -3.52
CA VAL A 76 -8.92 -3.59 -2.58
C VAL A 76 -10.19 -3.46 -1.73
N ALA A 77 -10.69 -2.24 -1.56
CA ALA A 77 -11.98 -1.96 -0.92
C ALA A 77 -12.53 -0.62 -1.40
N LYS A 78 -13.79 -0.31 -1.04
CA LYS A 78 -14.39 1.00 -1.37
C LYS A 78 -13.50 2.14 -0.87
N ASN A 79 -13.08 3.01 -1.79
CA ASN A 79 -12.16 4.14 -1.56
C ASN A 79 -10.74 3.78 -1.09
N LEU A 80 -10.34 2.51 -1.13
CA LEU A 80 -9.00 2.06 -0.74
C LEU A 80 -8.28 1.39 -1.90
N TRP A 81 -7.17 1.99 -2.31
CA TRP A 81 -6.20 1.42 -3.23
C TRP A 81 -4.94 1.00 -2.49
N VAL A 82 -4.24 0.00 -3.01
CA VAL A 82 -2.86 -0.35 -2.65
C VAL A 82 -2.00 -0.45 -3.90
#